data_AF-A0ABD5K860-F1
#
_entry.id   AF-A0ABD5K860-F1
#
_cell.length_a   1.000
_cell.length_b   1.000
_cell.length_c   1.000
_cell.angle_alpha   90.00
_cell.angle_beta   90.00
_cell.angle_gamma   90.00
#
_symmetry.space_group_name_H-M   'P 1'
#
loop_
_entity.id
_entity.type
_entity.pdbx_description
1 polymer ?
#
loop_
_entity_poly.entity_id
_entity_poly.type
_entity_poly.pdbx_seq_one_letter_code
_entity_poly.pdbx_strand_id
1 'polypeptide(L)'
;MITEINKHEFHKVKHLTDSCQNIEVKAVASGLNPGRIYVDDEENITAALIWIHGQSGFQLIGNSRSEPFLNELKEYMRERIEPELLNLHINAVEIGVVDETWEDVLQHISGKRDISSDIQHVFKLNPNPISQQVPLDICASQDEEVRILRIDEYY
;
A
#
# COMPACT_ATOMS: atom_id res chain seq x y z
N MET A 1 14.17 -5.50 -10.93
CA MET A 1 14.04 -6.61 -9.96
C MET A 1 13.60 -6.00 -8.65
N ILE A 2 12.59 -6.59 -8.02
CA ILE A 2 12.02 -6.01 -6.81
C ILE A 2 13.06 -5.95 -5.69
N THR A 3 13.23 -4.77 -5.10
CA THR A 3 14.25 -4.51 -4.08
C THR A 3 13.66 -3.74 -2.91
N GLU A 4 13.98 -4.15 -1.68
CA GLU A 4 13.71 -3.33 -0.49
C GLU A 4 14.79 -2.25 -0.38
N ILE A 5 14.39 -0.98 -0.34
CA ILE A 5 15.32 0.13 -0.21
C ILE A 5 15.58 0.48 1.25
N ASN A 6 16.79 0.96 1.54
CA ASN A 6 17.16 1.39 2.89
C ASN A 6 16.36 2.64 3.29
N LYS A 7 16.10 2.81 4.59
CA LYS A 7 15.40 3.99 5.13
C LYS A 7 16.04 5.32 4.70
N HIS A 8 17.37 5.37 4.57
CA HIS A 8 18.10 6.55 4.10
C HIS A 8 17.79 6.92 2.64
N GLU A 9 17.26 5.97 1.87
CA GLU A 9 16.96 6.08 0.45
C GLU A 9 15.46 6.24 0.17
N PHE A 10 14.60 6.30 1.19
CA PHE A 10 13.15 6.51 1.01
C PHE A 10 12.82 7.79 0.21
N HIS A 11 13.71 8.80 0.24
CA HIS A 11 13.57 9.99 -0.59
C HIS A 11 13.51 9.69 -2.10
N LYS A 12 14.03 8.54 -2.56
CA LYS A 12 14.00 8.12 -3.96
C LYS A 12 12.59 7.82 -4.48
N VAL A 13 11.61 7.52 -3.61
CA VAL A 13 10.21 7.29 -4.04
C VAL A 13 9.35 8.54 -3.98
N LYS A 14 9.92 9.69 -3.61
CA LYS A 14 9.14 10.90 -3.33
C LYS A 14 8.30 11.36 -4.52
N HIS A 15 8.81 11.21 -5.74
CA HIS A 15 8.06 11.54 -6.97
C HIS A 15 6.79 10.71 -7.15
N LEU A 16 6.74 9.49 -6.60
CA LEU A 16 5.53 8.66 -6.57
C LEU A 16 4.62 9.03 -5.39
N THR A 17 5.20 9.31 -4.22
CA THR A 17 4.39 9.57 -3.02
C THR A 17 3.77 10.96 -3.00
N ASP A 18 4.37 11.96 -3.67
CA ASP A 18 3.83 13.32 -3.67
C ASP A 18 2.44 13.39 -4.32
N SER A 19 2.19 12.58 -5.36
CA SER A 19 0.90 12.42 -6.04
C SER A 19 -0.07 11.46 -5.33
N CYS A 20 0.42 10.61 -4.43
CA CYS A 20 -0.42 9.72 -3.63
C CYS A 20 -1.25 10.52 -2.62
N GLN A 21 -2.55 10.24 -2.53
CA GLN A 21 -3.42 10.95 -1.59
C GLN A 21 -3.36 10.38 -0.17
N ASN A 22 -2.97 9.11 -0.03
CA ASN A 22 -2.80 8.45 1.26
C ASN A 22 -1.67 9.12 2.07
N ILE A 23 -2.03 9.73 3.20
CA ILE A 23 -1.09 10.47 4.05
C ILE A 23 -0.09 9.56 4.76
N GLU A 24 -0.46 8.32 5.04
CA GLU A 24 0.40 7.37 5.73
C GLU A 24 1.56 6.93 4.83
N VAL A 25 1.29 6.75 3.54
CA VAL A 25 2.32 6.53 2.50
C VAL A 25 3.35 7.66 2.50
N LYS A 26 2.87 8.92 2.51
CA LYS A 26 3.73 10.11 2.58
C LYS A 26 4.55 10.15 3.86
N ALA A 27 3.95 9.77 4.99
CA ALA A 27 4.62 9.75 6.29
C ALA A 27 5.72 8.68 6.36
N VAL A 28 5.49 7.49 5.79
CA VAL A 28 6.52 6.44 5.67
C VAL A 28 7.66 6.90 4.79
N ALA A 29 7.39 7.41 3.58
CA ALA A 29 8.44 7.88 2.67
C ALA A 29 9.24 9.08 3.21
N SER A 30 8.61 9.90 4.07
CA SER A 30 9.30 10.98 4.79
C SER A 30 10.08 10.50 6.02
N GLY A 31 10.03 9.21 6.34
CA GLY A 31 10.69 8.61 7.50
C GLY A 31 10.06 8.96 8.86
N LEU A 32 8.89 9.61 8.85
CA LEU A 32 8.14 10.05 10.03
C LEU A 32 7.40 8.89 10.69
N ASN A 33 6.88 7.97 9.88
CA ASN A 33 6.22 6.75 10.35
C ASN A 33 7.09 5.51 10.10
N PRO A 34 7.03 4.49 10.97
CA PRO A 34 7.64 3.19 10.71
C PRO A 34 7.01 2.55 9.47
N GLY A 35 7.85 1.98 8.61
CA GLY A 35 7.42 1.30 7.40
C GLY A 35 8.61 0.78 6.61
N ARG A 36 8.32 0.06 5.53
CA ARG A 36 9.30 -0.52 4.60
C ARG A 36 8.85 -0.18 3.18
N ILE A 37 9.80 -0.06 2.25
CA ILE A 37 9.52 0.31 0.87
C ILE A 37 10.20 -0.69 -0.05
N TYR A 38 9.41 -1.34 -0.88
CA TYR A 38 9.85 -2.25 -1.93
C TYR A 38 9.58 -1.58 -3.27
N VAL A 39 10.60 -1.50 -4.13
CA VAL A 39 10.52 -0.82 -5.43
C VAL A 39 10.72 -1.83 -6.55
N ASP A 40 10.19 -1.52 -7.74
CA ASP A 40 10.32 -2.38 -8.91
C ASP A 40 11.75 -2.44 -9.49
N ASP A 41 12.48 -1.34 -9.34
CA ASP A 41 13.88 -1.19 -9.74
C ASP A 41 14.58 -0.18 -8.82
N GLU A 42 15.83 -0.45 -8.42
CA GLU A 42 16.56 0.41 -7.47
C GLU A 42 17.06 1.73 -8.09
N GLU A 43 17.33 1.73 -9.40
CA GLU A 43 17.87 2.88 -10.12
C GLU A 43 16.76 3.71 -10.77
N ASN A 44 15.76 3.05 -11.36
CA ASN A 44 14.65 3.69 -12.06
C ASN A 44 13.30 3.26 -11.49
N ILE A 45 12.97 3.79 -10.31
CA ILE A 45 11.74 3.45 -9.59
C ILE A 45 10.51 4.01 -10.30
N THR A 46 9.66 3.11 -10.80
CA THR A 46 8.38 3.48 -11.42
C THR A 46 7.17 3.02 -10.60
N ALA A 47 7.35 2.02 -9.75
CA ALA A 47 6.33 1.49 -8.86
C ALA A 47 6.90 1.15 -7.48
N ALA A 48 6.06 1.23 -6.45
CA ALA A 48 6.44 0.86 -5.09
C ALA A 48 5.31 0.16 -4.33
N LEU A 49 5.68 -0.82 -3.52
CA LEU A 49 4.87 -1.44 -2.49
C LEU A 49 5.38 -0.92 -1.14
N ILE A 50 4.51 -0.29 -0.35
CA ILE A 50 4.89 0.38 0.89
C ILE A 50 4.19 -0.31 2.05
N TRP A 51 4.96 -0.90 2.96
CA TRP A 51 4.45 -1.42 4.23
C TRP A 51 4.21 -0.27 5.21
N ILE A 52 2.98 -0.17 5.70
CA ILE A 52 2.55 0.85 6.65
C ILE A 52 2.29 0.15 7.98
N HIS A 53 3.26 0.24 8.90
CA HIS A 53 3.19 -0.48 10.17
C HIS A 53 1.96 -0.10 11.01
N GLY A 54 1.51 1.15 10.94
CA GLY A 54 0.33 1.62 11.67
C GLY A 54 -0.98 0.92 11.24
N GLN A 55 -1.08 0.58 9.96
CA GLN A 55 -2.24 -0.12 9.38
C GLN A 55 -2.10 -1.63 9.40
N SER A 56 -0.88 -2.15 9.60
CA SER A 56 -0.55 -3.56 9.34
C SER A 56 -0.94 -3.97 7.90
N GLY A 57 -0.73 -3.06 6.95
CA GLY A 57 -1.14 -3.20 5.56
C GLY A 57 -0.14 -2.57 4.60
N PHE A 58 -0.41 -2.73 3.32
CA PHE A 58 0.39 -2.23 2.22
C PHE A 58 -0.35 -1.20 1.38
N GLN A 59 0.41 -0.36 0.71
CA GLN A 59 -0.05 0.43 -0.42
C GLN A 59 0.76 0.08 -1.68
N LEU A 60 0.08 -0.11 -2.81
CA LEU A 60 0.69 -0.06 -4.14
C LEU A 60 0.54 1.35 -4.74
N ILE A 61 1.65 1.91 -5.23
CA ILE A 61 1.70 3.22 -5.87
C ILE A 61 2.58 3.22 -7.12
N GLY A 62 2.35 4.20 -8.00
CA GLY A 62 3.13 4.39 -9.23
C GLY A 62 2.53 3.66 -10.42
N ASN A 63 3.39 3.10 -11.27
CA ASN A 63 3.02 2.48 -12.54
C ASN A 63 2.53 1.02 -12.36
N SER A 64 1.23 0.80 -12.50
CA SER A 64 0.61 -0.54 -12.45
C SER A 64 1.05 -1.49 -13.58
N ARG A 65 1.72 -0.96 -14.62
CA ARG A 65 2.33 -1.74 -15.71
C ARG A 65 3.81 -2.04 -15.49
N SER A 66 4.31 -1.90 -14.27
CA SER A 66 5.68 -2.28 -13.93
C SER A 66 5.88 -3.79 -14.11
N GLU A 67 6.77 -4.17 -15.05
CA GLU A 67 7.08 -5.57 -15.37
C GLU A 67 7.54 -6.39 -14.15
N PRO A 68 8.44 -5.89 -13.27
CA PRO A 68 8.79 -6.60 -12.04
C PRO A 68 7.56 -6.85 -11.14
N PHE A 69 6.66 -5.88 -11.00
CA PHE A 69 5.49 -6.07 -10.15
C PHE A 69 4.46 -7.03 -10.76
N LEU A 70 4.27 -6.96 -12.09
CA LEU A 70 3.38 -7.85 -12.82
C LEU A 70 3.85 -9.31 -12.83
N ASN A 71 5.16 -9.56 -12.82
CA ASN A 71 5.70 -10.91 -13.02
C ASN A 71 6.32 -11.51 -11.75
N GLU A 72 6.95 -10.70 -10.89
CA GLU A 72 7.81 -11.19 -9.81
C GLU A 72 7.20 -10.97 -8.42
N LEU A 73 6.27 -10.02 -8.25
CA LEU A 73 5.81 -9.60 -6.92
C LEU A 73 5.22 -10.73 -6.10
N LYS A 74 4.49 -11.67 -6.72
CA LYS A 74 3.93 -12.83 -6.04
C LYS A 74 5.02 -13.69 -5.37
N GLU A 75 6.07 -14.03 -6.13
CA GLU A 75 7.15 -14.87 -5.62
C GLU A 75 7.99 -14.10 -4.61
N TYR A 76 8.22 -12.80 -4.84
CA TYR A 76 8.89 -11.92 -3.89
C TYR A 76 8.13 -11.85 -2.55
N MET A 77 6.81 -11.68 -2.59
CA MET A 77 5.96 -11.70 -1.40
C MET A 77 6.15 -13.02 -0.63
N ARG A 78 6.01 -14.16 -1.31
CA ARG A 78 6.14 -15.50 -0.70
C ARG A 78 7.51 -15.72 -0.06
N GLU A 79 8.58 -15.28 -0.71
CA GLU A 79 9.95 -15.62 -0.31
C GLU A 79 10.55 -14.62 0.68
N ARG A 80 10.11 -13.37 0.66
CA ARG A 80 10.74 -12.27 1.39
C ARG A 80 9.81 -11.61 2.40
N ILE A 81 8.53 -11.42 2.07
CA ILE A 81 7.62 -10.60 2.88
C ILE A 81 6.75 -11.46 3.80
N GLU A 82 6.06 -12.46 3.24
CA GLU A 82 5.12 -13.33 3.96
C GLU A 82 5.77 -14.04 5.17
N PRO A 83 7.00 -14.59 5.10
CA PRO A 83 7.64 -15.20 6.26
C PRO A 83 7.85 -14.23 7.43
N GLU A 84 8.15 -12.96 7.12
CA GLU A 84 8.31 -11.93 8.15
C GLU A 84 6.98 -11.55 8.78
N LEU A 85 5.91 -11.46 7.99
CA LEU A 85 4.55 -11.19 8.48
C LEU A 85 4.05 -12.34 9.39
N LEU A 86 4.29 -13.59 9.00
CA LEU A 86 3.94 -14.75 9.82
C LEU A 86 4.71 -14.79 11.15
N ASN A 87 5.99 -14.39 11.16
CA ASN A 87 6.76 -14.24 12.40
C ASN A 87 6.17 -13.16 13.34
N LEU A 88 5.43 -12.20 12.78
CA LEU A 88 4.68 -11.18 13.52
C LEU A 88 3.25 -11.61 13.86
N HIS A 89 2.86 -12.85 13.56
CA HIS A 89 1.50 -13.39 13.72
C HIS A 89 0.46 -12.63 12.88
N ILE A 90 0.88 -12.11 11.71
CA ILE A 90 0.02 -11.44 10.73
C ILE A 90 -0.30 -12.45 9.63
N ASN A 91 -1.55 -12.90 9.60
CA ASN A 91 -2.02 -13.96 8.67
C ASN A 91 -2.89 -13.40 7.53
N ALA A 92 -3.12 -12.09 7.52
CA ALA A 92 -3.81 -11.39 6.44
C ALA A 92 -3.35 -9.93 6.42
N VAL A 93 -3.28 -9.35 5.22
CA VAL A 93 -2.93 -7.94 5.03
C VAL A 93 -3.92 -7.27 4.09
N GLU A 94 -4.18 -6.00 4.38
CA GLU A 94 -4.85 -5.10 3.46
C GLU A 94 -3.82 -4.53 2.47
N ILE A 95 -4.22 -4.42 1.20
CA ILE A 95 -3.43 -3.82 0.13
C ILE A 95 -4.29 -2.74 -0.52
N GLY A 96 -3.97 -1.49 -0.23
CA GLY A 96 -4.59 -0.32 -0.84
C GLY A 96 -4.06 -0.04 -2.24
N VAL A 97 -4.97 0.31 -3.15
CA VAL A 97 -4.66 0.74 -4.51
C VAL A 97 -5.43 2.01 -4.85
N VAL A 98 -4.85 2.83 -5.73
CA VAL A 98 -5.48 4.09 -6.14
C VAL A 98 -6.72 3.86 -7.02
N ASP A 99 -6.68 2.85 -7.88
CA ASP A 99 -7.74 2.51 -8.82
C ASP A 99 -7.56 1.07 -9.38
N GLU A 100 -8.52 0.67 -10.21
CA GLU A 100 -8.63 -0.64 -10.87
C GLU A 100 -7.43 -0.99 -11.78
N THR A 101 -6.56 -0.05 -12.13
CA THR A 101 -5.42 -0.36 -13.00
C THR A 101 -4.43 -1.33 -12.34
N TRP A 102 -4.48 -1.46 -11.01
CA TRP A 102 -3.68 -2.41 -10.23
C TRP A 102 -4.28 -3.83 -10.18
N GLU A 103 -5.46 -4.06 -10.72
CA GLU A 103 -6.16 -5.34 -10.60
C GLU A 103 -5.35 -6.51 -11.17
N ASP A 104 -4.63 -6.32 -12.29
CA ASP A 104 -3.76 -7.35 -12.86
C ASP A 104 -2.65 -7.77 -11.86
N VAL A 105 -2.06 -6.80 -11.16
CA VAL A 105 -1.04 -7.07 -10.12
C VAL A 105 -1.67 -7.75 -8.91
N LEU A 106 -2.84 -7.31 -8.47
CA LEU A 106 -3.58 -7.88 -7.35
C LEU A 106 -4.00 -9.35 -7.61
N GLN A 107 -4.42 -9.65 -8.84
CA GLN A 107 -4.71 -11.02 -9.28
C GLN A 107 -3.44 -11.87 -9.35
N HIS A 108 -2.34 -11.29 -9.82
CA HIS A 108 -1.06 -12.00 -9.85
C HIS A 108 -0.59 -12.39 -8.44
N ILE A 109 -0.60 -11.44 -7.49
CA ILE A 109 -0.15 -11.72 -6.11
C ILE A 109 -1.08 -12.67 -5.35
N SER A 110 -2.38 -12.69 -5.65
CA SER A 110 -3.28 -13.69 -5.04
C SER A 110 -3.05 -15.09 -5.58
N GLY A 111 -2.76 -15.22 -6.86
CA GLY A 111 -2.61 -16.51 -7.50
C GLY A 111 -3.90 -17.33 -7.41
N LYS A 112 -3.94 -18.30 -6.49
CA LYS A 112 -5.14 -19.14 -6.24
C LYS A 112 -5.85 -18.80 -4.93
N ARG A 113 -5.35 -17.82 -4.17
CA ARG A 113 -5.89 -17.40 -2.88
C ARG A 113 -7.13 -16.56 -3.08
N ASP A 114 -8.12 -16.74 -2.23
CA ASP A 114 -9.28 -15.86 -2.20
C ASP A 114 -8.84 -14.46 -1.74
N ILE A 115 -9.18 -13.45 -2.54
CA ILE A 115 -9.12 -12.04 -2.15
C ILE A 115 -10.55 -11.57 -1.86
N SER A 116 -10.74 -10.89 -0.73
CA SER A 116 -11.92 -10.06 -0.54
C SER A 116 -11.60 -8.60 -0.84
N SER A 117 -12.56 -7.85 -1.36
CA SER A 117 -12.45 -6.42 -1.59
C SER A 117 -13.32 -5.63 -0.61
N ASP A 118 -12.87 -4.43 -0.27
CA ASP A 118 -13.64 -3.44 0.47
C ASP A 118 -13.29 -2.02 -0.01
N ILE A 119 -14.08 -1.03 0.40
CA ILE A 119 -13.84 0.39 0.12
C ILE A 119 -13.53 1.09 1.44
N GLN A 120 -12.34 1.68 1.51
CA GLN A 120 -11.95 2.52 2.62
C GLN A 120 -12.37 3.98 2.35
N HIS A 121 -13.23 4.51 3.23
CA HIS A 121 -13.65 5.90 3.17
C HIS A 121 -12.75 6.78 4.04
N VAL A 122 -12.01 7.70 3.41
CA VAL A 122 -11.16 8.66 4.12
C VAL A 122 -11.84 10.03 4.16
N PHE A 123 -12.08 10.50 5.37
CA PHE A 123 -12.78 11.76 5.62
C PHE A 123 -11.82 12.88 6.03
N LYS A 124 -12.05 14.09 5.50
CA LYS A 124 -11.38 15.30 5.97
C LYS A 124 -12.38 16.16 6.73
N LEU A 125 -11.93 16.66 7.87
CA LEU A 125 -12.71 17.61 8.65
C LEU A 125 -12.79 18.93 7.88
N ASN A 126 -14.01 19.46 7.74
CA ASN A 126 -14.21 20.76 7.11
C ASN A 126 -13.48 21.83 7.94
N PRO A 127 -12.57 22.62 7.35
CA PRO A 127 -11.80 23.63 8.08
C PRO A 127 -12.67 24.82 8.55
N ASN A 128 -13.92 24.93 8.09
CA ASN A 128 -14.84 25.96 8.56
C ASN A 128 -15.25 25.69 10.02
N PRO A 129 -15.30 26.73 10.88
CA PRO A 129 -15.67 26.55 12.28
C PRO A 129 -17.07 25.94 12.39
N ILE A 130 -17.19 24.93 13.25
CA ILE A 130 -18.45 24.27 13.58
C ILE A 130 -19.39 25.33 14.18
N SER A 131 -20.23 25.91 13.33
CA SER A 131 -21.38 26.69 13.75
C SER A 131 -22.27 25.74 14.55
N GLN A 132 -22.42 26.01 15.85
CA GLN A 132 -23.30 25.25 16.72
C GLN A 132 -24.68 25.11 16.04
N GLN A 133 -25.14 23.86 15.84
CA GLN A 133 -26.46 23.44 15.31
C GLN A 133 -26.59 23.05 13.83
N VAL A 134 -25.59 22.40 13.22
CA VAL A 134 -25.78 21.64 11.95
C VAL A 134 -25.14 20.26 12.11
N PRO A 135 -25.74 19.15 11.60
CA PRO A 135 -25.08 17.84 11.59
C PRO A 135 -23.69 17.96 10.98
N LEU A 136 -22.74 17.21 11.52
CA LEU A 136 -21.34 17.19 11.08
C LEU A 136 -21.28 17.07 9.55
N ASP A 137 -20.98 18.17 8.84
CA ASP A 137 -20.69 18.16 7.40
C ASP A 137 -19.29 17.56 7.22
N ILE A 138 -19.21 16.24 7.37
CA ILE A 138 -18.04 15.46 7.00
C ILE A 138 -18.05 15.37 5.48
N CYS A 139 -17.09 16.02 4.83
CA CYS A 139 -16.87 15.75 3.41
C CYS A 139 -16.07 14.45 3.27
N ALA A 140 -16.61 13.48 2.54
CA ALA A 140 -15.80 12.38 2.00
C ALA A 140 -14.68 13.01 1.17
N SER A 141 -13.44 12.69 1.51
CA SER A 141 -12.30 13.29 0.83
C SER A 141 -11.70 12.37 -0.21
N GLN A 142 -11.88 11.06 -0.05
CA GLN A 142 -11.42 10.03 -0.97
C GLN A 142 -12.03 8.67 -0.62
N ASP A 143 -12.44 7.92 -1.64
CA ASP A 143 -12.67 6.47 -1.54
C ASP A 143 -11.41 5.76 -2.06
N GLU A 144 -10.96 4.76 -1.33
CA GLU A 144 -9.80 3.94 -1.68
C GLU A 144 -10.22 2.49 -1.79
N GLU A 145 -9.85 1.82 -2.89
CA GLU A 145 -10.06 0.38 -3.00
C GLU A 145 -9.01 -0.36 -2.17
N VAL A 146 -9.48 -1.29 -1.35
CA VAL A 146 -8.64 -2.16 -0.55
C VAL A 146 -8.90 -3.60 -0.94
N ARG A 147 -7.83 -4.39 -1.09
CA ARG A 147 -7.88 -5.84 -1.25
C ARG A 147 -7.29 -6.50 -0.02
N ILE A 148 -8.01 -7.45 0.57
CA ILE A 148 -7.51 -8.25 1.68
C ILE A 148 -6.92 -9.54 1.12
N LEU A 149 -5.61 -9.69 1.30
CA LEU A 149 -4.87 -10.89 0.94
C LEU A 149 -4.62 -11.74 2.19
N ARG A 150 -5.12 -12.97 2.19
CA ARG A 150 -4.78 -13.96 3.23
C ARG A 150 -3.40 -14.55 2.96
N ILE A 151 -2.63 -14.72 4.02
CA ILE A 151 -1.31 -15.35 4.00
C ILE A 151 -1.48 -16.76 4.54
N ASP A 152 -1.26 -17.75 3.68
CA ASP A 152 -1.36 -19.15 4.06
C ASP A 152 -0.09 -19.56 4.81
N GLU A 153 -0.24 -20.31 5.91
CA GLU A 153 0.87 -21.02 6.52
C GLU A 153 1.24 -22.20 5.60
N TYR A 154 2.38 -22.10 4.92
CA TYR A 154 2.95 -23.25 4.22
C TYR A 154 3.60 -24.18 5.25
N TYR A 155 2.90 -25.25 5.61
CA TYR A 155 3.41 -26.36 6.45
C TYR A 155 4.37 -27.27 5.68
#